data_AF-A0A4U2PWC0-F1
#
_entry.id   AF-A0A4U2PWC0-F1
#
_cell.length_a   1.000
_cell.length_b   1.000
_cell.length_c   1.000
_cell.angle_alpha   90.00
_cell.angle_beta   90.00
_cell.angle_gamma   90.00
#
_symmetry.space_group_name_H-M   'P 1'
#
loop_
_entity.id
_entity.type
_entity.pdbx_description
1 polymer ?
#
loop_
_entity_poly.entity_id
_entity_poly.type
_entity_poly.pdbx_seq_one_letter_code
_entity_poly.pdbx_strand_id
1 'polypeptide(L)'
;MSDPKGVITESETGPSMRLVWFWPWLGGTFMFGLFSVMFNVLWSMAVASNVQLLLRREGVTDTAVIVMMVLYAWIVGLIFAAYGVWSARISSLRKLPLMLTGLLSLLSGLSLWIVGLQGSGGQPAEVWGNSWQLFSIYHAWAEPVLEVLEPYTQHGEIWFLLTALLPIAGMVVGVGVDRYPTVTGKSGKVDRRWQWVVAAMSAALVIVLTIALMLPHRPLIAERDFPVVDGATAAIPFAQDMLHELTGMSKARAAYELRFNTTHQAYVNLIDKKADLILVAGPSDAELQLAKSQGVNMKLTPIGRDAFIFLVHDDNPVHTLSSKQIRRIYEGSIHNWSEVGGKDQPIVAYQREENSGSQTYMQKKVMADHEMAEPPRERTIGIMGGMINAVADYNKDHNALGYSFYYFANVMHKRQEVKFLSIDGVAPNKENIRSQQYPFTAQLFVVTRQGERSSPSVQRLLQWLQSEDGKRIIEKGGFVPVYP
;
A
#
# COMPACT_ATOMS: atom_id res chain seq x y z
N MET A 1 -26.01 -68.24 -26.45
CA MET A 1 -25.90 -67.86 -27.88
C MET A 1 -27.25 -67.25 -28.24
N SER A 2 -27.44 -65.98 -28.65
CA SER A 2 -26.57 -64.93 -29.22
C SER A 2 -27.25 -63.55 -29.06
N ASP A 3 -26.43 -62.51 -28.80
CA ASP A 3 -26.66 -61.04 -28.82
C ASP A 3 -26.92 -60.52 -30.29
N PRO A 4 -27.13 -59.23 -30.68
CA PRO A 4 -27.35 -57.92 -29.99
C PRO A 4 -28.35 -56.91 -30.65
N LYS A 5 -28.50 -55.73 -30.02
CA LYS A 5 -29.02 -54.42 -30.54
C LYS A 5 -30.54 -54.22 -30.64
N GLY A 6 -31.13 -53.73 -29.55
CA GLY A 6 -32.38 -52.97 -29.56
C GLY A 6 -32.13 -51.56 -29.03
N VAL A 7 -31.67 -50.66 -29.89
CA VAL A 7 -31.69 -49.22 -29.65
C VAL A 7 -33.15 -48.78 -29.62
N ILE A 8 -33.62 -48.23 -28.50
CA ILE A 8 -34.74 -47.27 -28.53
C ILE A 8 -34.16 -45.90 -28.21
N THR A 9 -34.11 -45.13 -29.29
CA THR A 9 -33.94 -43.69 -29.37
C THR A 9 -35.03 -42.97 -28.57
N GLU A 10 -34.64 -42.14 -27.61
CA GLU A 10 -35.37 -40.90 -27.35
C GLU A 10 -34.39 -39.73 -27.48
N SER A 11 -34.43 -39.11 -28.66
CA SER A 11 -33.82 -37.82 -28.92
C SER A 11 -34.65 -36.74 -28.23
N GLU A 12 -34.36 -36.44 -26.97
CA GLU A 12 -34.81 -35.17 -26.38
C GLU A 12 -33.78 -34.06 -26.64
N THR A 13 -33.45 -33.85 -27.92
CA THR A 13 -32.91 -32.56 -28.38
C THR A 13 -34.07 -31.63 -28.70
N GLY A 14 -34.86 -31.29 -27.68
CA GLY A 14 -35.86 -30.23 -27.73
C GLY A 14 -35.28 -28.91 -27.15
N PRO A 15 -35.75 -27.73 -27.58
CA PRO A 15 -35.36 -26.44 -26.96
C PRO A 15 -35.66 -26.40 -25.44
N SER A 16 -36.54 -27.28 -24.97
CA SER A 16 -36.94 -27.46 -23.57
C SER A 16 -35.83 -28.01 -22.68
N MET A 17 -34.90 -28.82 -23.21
CA MET A 17 -33.81 -29.37 -22.39
C MET A 17 -32.81 -28.28 -21.97
N ARG A 18 -32.75 -27.12 -22.65
CA ARG A 18 -32.00 -25.95 -22.14
C ARG A 18 -32.75 -25.25 -20.99
N LEU A 19 -34.06 -25.06 -21.11
CA LEU A 19 -34.87 -24.38 -20.09
C LEU A 19 -35.01 -25.18 -18.78
N VAL A 20 -35.15 -26.51 -18.86
CA VAL A 20 -35.33 -27.38 -17.68
C VAL A 20 -34.11 -27.37 -16.76
N TRP A 21 -32.91 -27.19 -17.32
CA TRP A 21 -31.69 -27.05 -16.54
C TRP A 21 -31.43 -25.58 -16.15
N PHE A 22 -31.81 -24.64 -17.02
CA PHE A 22 -31.54 -23.22 -16.82
C PHE A 22 -32.22 -22.66 -15.58
N TRP A 23 -33.51 -22.93 -15.33
CA TRP A 23 -34.23 -22.32 -14.20
C TRP A 23 -33.78 -22.81 -12.81
N PRO A 24 -33.62 -24.13 -12.55
CA PRO A 24 -33.08 -24.62 -11.29
C PRO A 24 -31.60 -24.21 -11.09
N TRP A 25 -30.84 -24.10 -12.17
CA TRP A 25 -29.44 -23.65 -12.14
C TRP A 25 -29.29 -22.14 -11.88
N LEU A 26 -30.14 -21.31 -12.51
CA LEU A 26 -30.22 -19.87 -12.27
C LEU A 26 -30.67 -19.60 -10.83
N GLY A 27 -31.66 -20.36 -10.35
CA GLY A 27 -32.10 -20.32 -8.95
C GLY A 27 -31.00 -20.71 -7.96
N GLY A 28 -30.24 -21.77 -8.24
CA GLY A 28 -29.10 -22.18 -7.40
C GLY A 28 -27.99 -21.14 -7.34
N THR A 29 -27.70 -20.49 -8.47
CA THR A 29 -26.70 -19.41 -8.56
C THR A 29 -27.17 -18.15 -7.84
N PHE A 30 -28.44 -17.77 -8.01
CA PHE A 30 -29.06 -16.65 -7.31
C PHE A 30 -29.08 -16.85 -5.79
N MET A 31 -29.44 -18.05 -5.31
CA MET A 31 -29.47 -18.38 -3.89
C MET A 31 -28.07 -18.37 -3.26
N PHE A 32 -27.04 -18.82 -4.00
CA PHE A 32 -25.65 -18.72 -3.54
C PHE A 32 -25.21 -17.26 -3.42
N GLY A 33 -25.55 -16.43 -4.42
CA GLY A 33 -25.31 -14.99 -4.38
C GLY A 33 -26.01 -14.33 -3.19
N LEU A 34 -27.30 -14.60 -2.98
CA LEU A 34 -28.09 -14.05 -1.88
C LEU A 34 -27.53 -14.46 -0.51
N PHE A 35 -27.18 -15.74 -0.33
CA PHE A 35 -26.56 -16.23 0.91
C PHE A 35 -25.23 -15.53 1.17
N SER A 36 -24.40 -15.36 0.14
CA SER A 36 -23.12 -14.65 0.24
C SER A 36 -23.31 -13.19 0.67
N VAL A 37 -24.29 -12.48 0.08
CA VAL A 37 -24.61 -11.10 0.46
C VAL A 37 -25.12 -11.02 1.90
N MET A 38 -26.03 -11.90 2.30
CA MET A 38 -26.54 -11.92 3.68
C MET A 38 -25.45 -12.23 4.70
N PHE A 39 -24.58 -13.19 4.39
CA PHE A 39 -23.41 -13.49 5.20
C PHE A 39 -22.54 -12.25 5.34
N ASN A 40 -22.25 -11.55 4.24
CA ASN A 40 -21.43 -10.35 4.24
C ASN A 40 -22.01 -9.23 5.12
N VAL A 41 -23.31 -8.98 5.04
CA VAL A 41 -23.98 -7.95 5.84
C VAL A 41 -23.95 -8.29 7.33
N LEU A 42 -24.34 -9.51 7.71
CA LEU A 42 -24.34 -9.93 9.11
C LEU A 42 -22.93 -10.00 9.70
N TRP A 43 -21.97 -10.46 8.89
CA TRP A 43 -20.60 -10.66 9.32
C TRP A 43 -19.82 -9.36 9.47
N SER A 44 -19.97 -8.42 8.53
CA SER A 44 -19.37 -7.08 8.63
C SER A 44 -19.85 -6.35 9.89
N MET A 45 -21.13 -6.46 10.25
CA MET A 45 -21.66 -5.88 11.49
C MET A 45 -21.07 -6.50 12.77
N ALA A 46 -20.79 -7.80 12.77
CA ALA A 46 -20.37 -8.53 13.97
C ALA A 46 -18.84 -8.56 14.18
N VAL A 47 -18.06 -8.63 13.10
CA VAL A 47 -16.62 -8.98 13.16
C VAL A 47 -15.72 -7.82 12.72
N ALA A 48 -16.09 -7.08 11.67
CA ALA A 48 -15.21 -6.06 11.09
C ALA A 48 -14.80 -4.97 12.09
N SER A 49 -15.77 -4.48 12.87
CA SER A 49 -15.55 -3.44 13.89
C SER A 49 -14.62 -3.89 15.03
N ASN A 50 -14.58 -5.19 15.34
CA ASN A 50 -13.79 -5.75 16.45
C ASN A 50 -12.36 -6.13 16.05
N VAL A 51 -12.13 -6.40 14.77
CA VAL A 51 -10.85 -6.83 14.23
C VAL A 51 -9.81 -5.69 14.25
N GLN A 52 -10.22 -4.46 13.89
CA GLN A 52 -9.32 -3.30 13.97
C GLN A 52 -8.90 -2.96 15.41
N LEU A 53 -9.76 -3.25 16.39
CA LEU A 53 -9.43 -3.09 17.81
C LEU A 53 -8.34 -4.08 18.26
N LEU A 54 -8.32 -5.26 17.65
CA LEU A 54 -7.41 -6.35 18.00
C LEU A 54 -5.99 -6.08 17.47
N LEU A 55 -5.85 -5.49 16.29
CA LEU A 55 -4.56 -5.07 15.70
C LEU A 55 -3.87 -3.94 16.47
N ARG A 56 -4.64 -3.14 17.21
CA ARG A 56 -4.11 -1.99 17.97
C ARG A 56 -3.67 -2.35 19.39
N ARG A 57 -3.82 -3.61 19.82
CA ARG A 57 -3.42 -4.03 21.16
C ARG A 57 -1.93 -4.36 21.23
N GLU A 58 -1.24 -3.74 22.18
CA GLU A 58 0.13 -4.08 22.50
C GLU A 58 0.25 -5.56 22.93
N GLY A 59 1.25 -6.27 22.37
CA GLY A 59 1.56 -7.66 22.72
C GLY A 59 1.03 -8.74 21.76
N VAL A 60 0.27 -8.39 20.72
CA VAL A 60 -0.11 -9.35 19.67
C VAL A 60 1.06 -9.54 18.70
N THR A 61 1.61 -10.74 18.62
CA THR A 61 2.72 -11.07 17.71
C THR A 61 2.22 -11.33 16.28
N ASP A 62 3.09 -11.16 15.29
CA ASP A 62 2.81 -11.50 13.88
C ASP A 62 2.30 -12.95 13.75
N THR A 63 2.88 -13.89 14.53
CA THR A 63 2.43 -15.29 14.57
C THR A 63 1.00 -15.42 15.10
N ALA A 64 0.63 -14.68 16.14
CA ALA A 64 -0.73 -14.71 16.68
C ALA A 64 -1.73 -14.19 15.65
N VAL A 65 -1.40 -13.11 14.94
CA VAL A 65 -2.23 -12.57 13.85
C VAL A 65 -2.43 -13.63 12.77
N ILE A 66 -1.36 -14.27 12.30
CA ILE A 66 -1.44 -15.33 11.28
C ILE A 66 -2.33 -16.48 11.75
N VAL A 67 -2.16 -16.97 12.99
CA VAL A 67 -2.97 -18.06 13.55
C VAL A 67 -4.44 -17.67 13.63
N MET A 68 -4.76 -16.45 14.07
CA MET A 68 -6.13 -15.95 14.10
C MET A 68 -6.75 -15.91 12.70
N MET A 69 -5.98 -15.51 11.69
CA MET A 69 -6.47 -15.46 10.30
C MET A 69 -6.66 -16.86 9.71
N VAL A 70 -5.81 -17.84 10.04
CA VAL A 70 -6.01 -19.25 9.67
C VAL A 70 -7.32 -19.78 10.27
N LEU A 71 -7.55 -19.54 11.56
CA LEU A 71 -8.77 -19.95 12.26
C LEU A 71 -10.01 -19.28 11.66
N TYR A 72 -9.90 -18.00 11.31
CA TYR A 72 -10.95 -17.27 10.63
C TYR A 72 -11.32 -17.90 9.28
N ALA A 73 -10.32 -18.13 8.42
CA ALA A 73 -10.55 -18.74 7.11
C ALA A 73 -11.20 -20.12 7.26
N TRP A 74 -10.78 -20.88 8.26
CA TRP A 74 -11.39 -22.16 8.57
C TRP A 74 -12.87 -22.06 8.95
N ILE A 75 -13.25 -21.12 9.82
CA ILE A 75 -14.66 -20.88 10.21
C ILE A 75 -15.52 -20.53 8.99
N VAL A 76 -15.04 -19.62 8.13
CA VAL A 76 -15.78 -19.24 6.92
C VAL A 76 -15.95 -20.44 5.98
N GLY A 77 -14.90 -21.23 5.78
CA GLY A 77 -14.96 -22.45 4.98
C GLY A 77 -16.01 -23.45 5.50
N LEU A 78 -16.14 -23.60 6.82
CA LEU A 78 -17.15 -24.46 7.44
C LEU A 78 -18.59 -23.97 7.21
N ILE A 79 -18.83 -22.66 7.29
CA ILE A 79 -20.16 -22.06 7.05
C ILE A 79 -20.61 -22.35 5.61
N PHE A 80 -19.74 -22.15 4.64
CA PHE A 80 -20.07 -22.42 3.24
C PHE A 80 -20.15 -23.92 2.93
N ALA A 81 -19.42 -24.77 3.65
CA ALA A 81 -19.62 -26.22 3.59
C ALA A 81 -21.00 -26.63 4.13
N ALA A 82 -21.45 -26.04 5.23
CA ALA A 82 -22.80 -26.28 5.75
C ALA A 82 -23.87 -25.82 4.75
N TYR A 83 -23.67 -24.67 4.09
CA TYR A 83 -24.52 -24.21 2.99
C TYR A 83 -24.52 -25.21 1.83
N GLY A 84 -23.35 -25.73 1.44
CA GLY A 84 -23.22 -26.76 0.40
C GLY A 84 -24.06 -28.00 0.72
N VAL A 85 -23.97 -28.52 1.95
CA VAL A 85 -24.80 -29.65 2.43
C VAL A 85 -26.29 -29.31 2.38
N TRP A 86 -26.68 -28.13 2.87
CA TRP A 86 -28.07 -27.69 2.85
C TRP A 86 -28.61 -27.58 1.42
N SER A 87 -27.86 -26.93 0.52
CA SER A 87 -28.20 -26.77 -0.90
C SER A 87 -28.36 -28.12 -1.59
N ALA A 88 -27.50 -29.08 -1.26
CA ALA A 88 -27.58 -30.45 -1.77
C ALA A 88 -28.85 -31.16 -1.32
N ARG A 89 -29.38 -30.90 -0.12
CA ARG A 89 -30.61 -31.55 0.36
C ARG A 89 -31.88 -30.99 -0.27
N ILE A 90 -31.89 -29.69 -0.58
CA ILE A 90 -33.09 -29.00 -1.09
C ILE A 90 -33.14 -28.93 -2.62
N SER A 91 -32.00 -29.03 -3.29
CA SER A 91 -31.93 -28.88 -4.75
C SER A 91 -32.35 -30.14 -5.48
N SER A 92 -33.07 -30.00 -6.58
CA SER A 92 -33.36 -31.09 -7.52
C SER A 92 -32.20 -31.37 -8.49
N LEU A 93 -31.16 -30.52 -8.50
CA LEU A 93 -30.02 -30.64 -9.41
C LEU A 93 -29.17 -31.89 -9.10
N ARG A 94 -28.59 -32.46 -10.16
CA ARG A 94 -27.54 -33.49 -10.03
C ARG A 94 -26.25 -32.85 -9.50
N LYS A 95 -25.40 -33.69 -8.89
CA LYS A 95 -24.15 -33.28 -8.22
C LYS A 95 -23.29 -32.29 -9.01
N LEU A 96 -22.95 -32.62 -10.25
CA LEU A 96 -22.02 -31.84 -11.07
C LEU A 96 -22.61 -30.46 -11.43
N PRO A 97 -23.84 -30.34 -11.94
CA PRO A 97 -24.47 -29.04 -12.17
C PRO A 97 -24.61 -28.19 -10.91
N LEU A 98 -24.88 -28.79 -9.75
CA LEU A 98 -24.96 -28.06 -8.47
C LEU A 98 -23.57 -27.59 -8.00
N MET A 99 -22.50 -28.35 -8.24
CA MET A 99 -21.13 -27.91 -7.96
C MET A 99 -20.70 -26.79 -8.92
N LEU A 100 -21.18 -26.82 -10.17
CA LEU A 100 -20.86 -25.82 -11.19
C LEU A 100 -21.53 -24.46 -10.94
N THR A 101 -22.60 -24.36 -10.15
CA THR A 101 -23.19 -23.05 -9.79
C THR A 101 -22.21 -22.21 -8.96
N GLY A 102 -21.43 -22.83 -8.06
CA GLY A 102 -20.37 -22.15 -7.33
C GLY A 102 -19.22 -21.69 -8.24
N LEU A 103 -18.85 -22.52 -9.23
CA LEU A 103 -17.74 -22.21 -10.16
C LEU A 103 -18.05 -21.01 -11.08
N LEU A 104 -19.28 -20.87 -11.59
CA LEU A 104 -19.63 -19.69 -12.38
C LEU A 104 -19.67 -18.41 -11.53
N SER A 105 -20.12 -18.49 -10.28
CA SER A 105 -19.99 -17.36 -9.36
C SER A 105 -18.53 -16.95 -9.17
N LEU A 106 -17.59 -17.90 -9.17
CA LEU A 106 -16.15 -17.61 -9.16
C LEU A 106 -15.71 -16.85 -10.40
N LEU A 107 -16.05 -17.37 -11.58
CA LEU A 107 -15.64 -16.79 -12.85
C LEU A 107 -16.23 -15.39 -13.03
N SER A 108 -17.46 -15.17 -12.57
CA SER A 108 -18.08 -13.84 -12.51
C SER A 108 -17.37 -12.90 -11.55
N GLY A 109 -17.04 -13.36 -10.33
CA GLY A 109 -16.27 -12.57 -9.35
C GLY A 109 -14.86 -12.23 -9.85
N LEU A 110 -14.17 -13.19 -10.46
CA LEU A 110 -12.84 -13.03 -11.04
C LEU A 110 -12.85 -12.08 -12.24
N SER A 111 -13.89 -12.15 -13.07
CA SER A 111 -14.07 -11.23 -14.19
C SER A 111 -14.36 -9.81 -13.71
N LEU A 112 -15.19 -9.63 -12.68
CA LEU A 112 -15.44 -8.34 -12.05
C LEU A 112 -14.15 -7.75 -11.43
N TRP A 113 -13.32 -8.59 -10.82
CA TRP A 113 -12.01 -8.19 -10.28
C TRP A 113 -11.05 -7.73 -11.37
N ILE A 114 -10.89 -8.51 -12.45
CA ILE A 114 -10.01 -8.17 -13.58
C ILE A 114 -10.45 -6.84 -14.22
N VAL A 115 -11.76 -6.68 -14.46
CA VAL A 115 -12.32 -5.44 -15.02
C VAL A 115 -12.15 -4.26 -14.07
N GLY A 116 -12.30 -4.47 -12.76
CA GLY A 116 -12.07 -3.45 -11.72
C GLY A 116 -10.61 -3.00 -11.63
N LEU A 117 -9.66 -3.94 -11.72
CA LEU A 117 -8.22 -3.67 -11.75
C LEU A 117 -7.78 -2.94 -13.02
N GLN A 118 -8.26 -3.39 -14.19
CA GLN A 118 -7.96 -2.74 -15.46
C GLN A 118 -8.57 -1.33 -15.52
N GLY A 119 -9.78 -1.15 -14.98
CA GLY A 119 -10.46 0.15 -14.92
C GLY A 119 -9.84 1.16 -13.96
N SER A 120 -9.05 0.70 -12.99
CA SER A 120 -8.31 1.55 -12.02
C SER A 120 -6.84 1.77 -12.43
N GLY A 121 -6.47 1.42 -13.67
CA GLY A 121 -5.09 1.56 -14.15
C GLY A 121 -4.06 0.74 -13.35
N GLY A 122 -4.50 -0.32 -12.66
CA GLY A 122 -3.65 -1.12 -11.78
C GLY A 122 -3.22 -0.40 -10.50
N GLN A 123 -3.83 0.74 -10.13
CA GLN A 123 -3.52 1.44 -8.89
C GLN A 123 -4.50 1.06 -7.77
N PRO A 124 -4.04 0.43 -6.67
CA PRO A 124 -4.89 0.05 -5.54
C PRO A 124 -5.63 1.21 -4.87
N ALA A 125 -5.13 2.44 -5.02
CA ALA A 125 -5.74 3.63 -4.43
C ALA A 125 -7.02 4.10 -5.15
N GLU A 126 -7.23 3.69 -6.41
CA GLU A 126 -8.42 4.04 -7.21
C GLU A 126 -9.51 2.95 -7.18
N VAL A 127 -9.35 1.95 -6.30
CA VAL A 127 -10.23 0.78 -6.08
C VAL A 127 -11.61 1.15 -5.50
N TRP A 128 -11.88 2.42 -5.21
CA TRP A 128 -13.14 2.88 -4.60
C TRP A 128 -14.18 3.40 -5.63
N GLY A 129 -13.95 3.23 -6.93
CA GLY A 129 -14.88 3.65 -7.99
C GLY A 129 -16.16 2.79 -8.09
N ASN A 130 -17.19 3.29 -8.79
CA ASN A 130 -18.50 2.62 -8.92
C ASN A 130 -18.45 1.20 -9.52
N SER A 131 -17.42 0.88 -10.31
CA SER A 131 -17.19 -0.47 -10.86
C SER A 131 -16.86 -1.52 -9.77
N TRP A 132 -16.37 -1.08 -8.61
CA TRP A 132 -15.99 -1.97 -7.50
C TRP A 132 -17.14 -2.34 -6.58
N GLN A 133 -18.25 -1.60 -6.56
CA GLN A 133 -19.33 -1.82 -5.58
C GLN A 133 -19.89 -3.25 -5.61
N LEU A 134 -20.05 -3.84 -6.80
CA LEU A 134 -20.53 -5.22 -6.94
C LEU A 134 -19.48 -6.25 -6.47
N PHE A 135 -18.20 -5.98 -6.70
CA PHE A 135 -17.12 -6.82 -6.21
C PHE A 135 -16.97 -6.72 -4.69
N SER A 136 -17.04 -5.51 -4.13
CA SER A 136 -17.01 -5.25 -2.70
C SER A 136 -18.18 -5.93 -1.98
N ILE A 137 -19.39 -5.88 -2.55
CA ILE A 137 -20.54 -6.62 -2.01
C ILE A 137 -20.29 -8.13 -2.00
N TYR A 138 -19.56 -8.69 -2.97
CA TYR A 138 -19.23 -10.11 -3.01
C TYR A 138 -18.10 -10.48 -2.02
N HIS A 139 -17.14 -9.58 -1.78
CA HIS A 139 -15.96 -9.79 -0.93
C HIS A 139 -16.02 -9.19 0.47
N ALA A 140 -17.09 -8.50 0.85
CA ALA A 140 -17.17 -7.75 2.11
C ALA A 140 -16.92 -8.60 3.37
N TRP A 141 -17.16 -9.91 3.35
CA TRP A 141 -16.75 -10.78 4.46
C TRP A 141 -15.23 -10.94 4.58
N ALA A 142 -14.47 -10.87 3.49
CA ALA A 142 -13.02 -11.04 3.50
C ALA A 142 -12.30 -9.75 3.88
N GLU A 143 -12.94 -8.60 3.68
CA GLU A 143 -12.38 -7.26 3.92
C GLU A 143 -11.71 -7.11 5.30
N PRO A 144 -12.31 -7.52 6.44
CA PRO A 144 -11.63 -7.40 7.74
C PRO A 144 -10.33 -8.20 7.84
N VAL A 145 -10.25 -9.35 7.16
CA VAL A 145 -9.04 -10.17 7.12
C VAL A 145 -8.02 -9.59 6.18
N LEU A 146 -8.46 -9.07 5.04
CA LEU A 146 -7.59 -8.45 4.08
C LEU A 146 -6.97 -7.17 4.64
N GLU A 147 -7.74 -6.34 5.37
CA GLU A 147 -7.21 -5.20 6.13
C GLU A 147 -6.20 -5.61 7.20
N VAL A 148 -6.46 -6.70 7.92
CA VAL A 148 -5.52 -7.25 8.92
C VAL A 148 -4.23 -7.75 8.28
N LEU A 149 -4.35 -8.43 7.14
CA LEU A 149 -3.23 -9.08 6.47
C LEU A 149 -2.47 -8.15 5.53
N GLU A 150 -3.05 -7.03 5.11
CA GLU A 150 -2.40 -6.07 4.21
C GLU A 150 -1.04 -5.58 4.75
N PRO A 151 -0.86 -5.27 6.04
CA PRO A 151 0.44 -4.93 6.60
C PRO A 151 1.45 -6.10 6.61
N TYR A 152 0.99 -7.34 6.50
CA TYR A 152 1.79 -8.57 6.62
C TYR A 152 2.09 -9.23 5.28
N THR A 153 1.46 -8.77 4.20
CA THR A 153 1.47 -9.46 2.91
C THR A 153 1.93 -8.51 1.79
N GLN A 154 2.83 -9.02 0.94
CA GLN A 154 3.39 -8.24 -0.17
C GLN A 154 2.46 -8.21 -1.40
N HIS A 155 1.56 -9.19 -1.53
CA HIS A 155 0.64 -9.34 -2.66
C HIS A 155 -0.82 -9.31 -2.19
N GLY A 156 -1.29 -8.15 -1.70
CA GLY A 156 -2.69 -7.96 -1.31
C GLY A 156 -3.67 -8.43 -2.40
N GLU A 157 -3.33 -8.20 -3.66
CA GLU A 157 -4.07 -8.62 -4.85
C GLU A 157 -4.33 -10.14 -4.95
N ILE A 158 -3.36 -10.98 -4.56
CA ILE A 158 -3.50 -12.44 -4.59
C ILE A 158 -4.43 -12.91 -3.45
N TRP A 159 -4.46 -12.20 -2.33
CA TRP A 159 -5.37 -12.53 -1.22
C TRP A 159 -6.83 -12.28 -1.57
N PHE A 160 -7.14 -11.25 -2.34
CA PHE A 160 -8.49 -11.03 -2.86
C PHE A 160 -8.97 -12.24 -3.67
N LEU A 161 -8.14 -12.75 -4.59
CA LEU A 161 -8.46 -13.93 -5.39
C LEU A 161 -8.65 -15.20 -4.56
N LEU A 162 -7.81 -15.41 -3.53
CA LEU A 162 -7.82 -16.62 -2.74
C LEU A 162 -8.90 -16.65 -1.66
N THR A 163 -9.24 -15.51 -1.08
CA THR A 163 -10.41 -15.40 -0.21
C THR A 163 -11.69 -15.67 -1.00
N ALA A 164 -11.81 -15.17 -2.25
CA ALA A 164 -12.91 -15.50 -3.17
C ALA A 164 -13.14 -17.00 -3.37
N LEU A 165 -12.05 -17.78 -3.39
CA LEU A 165 -12.07 -19.23 -3.64
C LEU A 165 -12.61 -20.04 -2.46
N LEU A 166 -12.51 -19.52 -1.24
CA LEU A 166 -12.79 -20.26 -0.01
C LEU A 166 -14.28 -20.59 0.19
N PRO A 167 -15.25 -19.67 0.00
CA PRO A 167 -16.68 -19.97 0.00
C PRO A 167 -17.07 -21.08 -0.99
N ILE A 168 -16.42 -21.08 -2.15
CA ILE A 168 -16.76 -21.98 -3.25
C ILE A 168 -16.17 -23.37 -2.99
N ALA A 169 -14.92 -23.43 -2.53
CA ALA A 169 -14.33 -24.67 -2.04
C ALA A 169 -15.20 -25.28 -0.93
N GLY A 170 -15.64 -24.46 0.04
CA GLY A 170 -16.57 -24.89 1.08
C GLY A 170 -17.87 -25.47 0.51
N MET A 171 -18.56 -24.73 -0.35
CA MET A 171 -19.82 -25.19 -0.98
C MET A 171 -19.64 -26.51 -1.74
N VAL A 172 -18.60 -26.61 -2.59
CA VAL A 172 -18.28 -27.80 -3.38
C VAL A 172 -18.04 -29.01 -2.47
N VAL A 173 -17.33 -28.81 -1.36
CA VAL A 173 -17.10 -29.82 -0.33
C VAL A 173 -18.41 -30.25 0.32
N GLY A 174 -19.26 -29.30 0.71
CA GLY A 174 -20.56 -29.60 1.32
C GLY A 174 -21.48 -30.40 0.40
N VAL A 175 -21.57 -30.00 -0.88
CA VAL A 175 -22.34 -30.74 -1.90
C VAL A 175 -21.75 -32.13 -2.11
N GLY A 176 -20.42 -32.24 -2.15
CA GLY A 176 -19.72 -33.51 -2.24
C GLY A 176 -20.03 -34.44 -1.06
N VAL A 177 -19.95 -33.94 0.17
CA VAL A 177 -20.24 -34.70 1.40
C VAL A 177 -21.68 -35.23 1.41
N ASP A 178 -22.66 -34.44 1.01
CA ASP A 178 -24.07 -34.84 1.06
C ASP A 178 -24.48 -35.75 -0.12
N ARG A 179 -24.02 -35.45 -1.34
CA ARG A 179 -24.40 -36.20 -2.57
C ARG A 179 -23.47 -37.37 -2.93
N TYR A 180 -22.38 -37.60 -2.18
CA TYR A 180 -21.67 -38.89 -2.17
C TYR A 180 -22.17 -39.77 -1.02
N PRO A 181 -23.19 -40.63 -1.21
CA PRO A 181 -23.36 -41.80 -0.36
C PRO A 181 -22.42 -42.91 -0.83
N THR A 182 -21.53 -43.38 0.05
CA THR A 182 -20.95 -44.72 -0.09
C THR A 182 -21.98 -45.75 0.33
N VAL A 183 -22.71 -46.30 -0.64
CA VAL A 183 -23.25 -47.66 -0.51
C VAL A 183 -22.11 -48.61 -0.82
N THR A 184 -21.42 -49.10 0.20
CA THR A 184 -20.46 -50.20 0.04
C THR A 184 -21.01 -51.45 0.71
N GLY A 185 -21.60 -52.31 -0.11
CA GLY A 185 -21.92 -53.69 0.22
C GLY A 185 -23.37 -53.96 0.65
N LYS A 186 -23.81 -55.21 0.40
CA LYS A 186 -25.16 -55.76 0.65
C LYS A 186 -25.67 -55.67 2.12
N SER A 187 -24.95 -55.02 3.02
CA SER A 187 -25.25 -54.97 4.47
C SER A 187 -25.90 -53.67 4.96
N GLY A 188 -26.13 -52.69 4.09
CA GLY A 188 -26.85 -51.46 4.45
C GLY A 188 -26.13 -50.53 5.45
N LYS A 189 -24.87 -50.81 5.81
CA LYS A 189 -24.06 -49.90 6.64
C LYS A 189 -23.57 -48.72 5.82
N VAL A 190 -23.88 -47.51 6.28
CA VAL A 190 -23.42 -46.25 5.68
C VAL A 190 -21.94 -46.06 6.02
N ASP A 191 -21.06 -46.18 5.03
CA ASP A 191 -19.67 -45.78 5.19
C ASP A 191 -19.57 -44.26 5.06
N ARG A 192 -18.96 -43.60 6.05
CA ARG A 192 -18.75 -42.14 6.09
C ARG A 192 -17.30 -41.74 5.82
N ARG A 193 -16.40 -42.70 5.54
CA ARG A 193 -14.96 -42.43 5.36
C ARG A 193 -14.67 -41.40 4.28
N TRP A 194 -15.38 -41.44 3.15
CA TRP A 194 -15.17 -40.48 2.06
C TRP A 194 -15.59 -39.04 2.40
N GLN A 195 -16.59 -38.87 3.28
CA GLN A 195 -16.97 -37.54 3.77
C GLN A 195 -15.84 -36.92 4.60
N TRP A 196 -15.20 -37.73 5.45
CA TRP A 196 -14.02 -37.30 6.21
C TRP A 196 -12.80 -37.04 5.34
N VAL A 197 -12.60 -37.82 4.27
CA VAL A 197 -11.50 -37.61 3.31
C VAL A 197 -11.65 -36.28 2.57
N VAL A 198 -12.84 -35.96 2.05
CA VAL A 198 -13.08 -34.70 1.34
C VAL A 198 -12.95 -33.49 2.27
N ALA A 199 -13.48 -33.59 3.50
CA ALA A 199 -13.31 -32.56 4.53
C ALA A 199 -11.83 -32.36 4.90
N ALA A 200 -11.09 -33.46 5.11
CA ALA A 200 -9.67 -33.42 5.46
C ALA A 200 -8.79 -32.87 4.32
N MET A 201 -9.06 -33.25 3.06
CA MET A 201 -8.34 -32.72 1.90
C MET A 201 -8.54 -31.21 1.73
N SER A 202 -9.74 -30.72 2.04
CA SER A 202 -10.08 -29.29 1.90
C SER A 202 -9.47 -28.47 3.03
N ALA A 203 -9.51 -28.99 4.26
CA ALA A 203 -8.76 -28.42 5.37
C ALA A 203 -7.25 -28.42 5.10
N ALA A 204 -6.71 -29.51 4.55
CA ALA A 204 -5.31 -29.61 4.18
C ALA A 204 -4.95 -28.63 3.05
N LEU A 205 -5.80 -28.45 2.04
CA LEU A 205 -5.58 -27.49 0.95
C LEU A 205 -5.57 -26.05 1.46
N VAL A 206 -6.51 -25.68 2.33
CA VAL A 206 -6.55 -24.36 2.98
C VAL A 206 -5.29 -24.15 3.83
N ILE A 207 -4.92 -25.13 4.66
CA ILE A 207 -3.71 -25.07 5.48
C ILE A 207 -2.45 -24.95 4.61
N VAL A 208 -2.33 -25.73 3.53
CA VAL A 208 -1.18 -25.69 2.61
C VAL A 208 -1.11 -24.37 1.85
N LEU A 209 -2.24 -23.84 1.36
CA LEU A 209 -2.30 -22.52 0.74
C LEU A 209 -1.90 -21.44 1.75
N THR A 210 -2.50 -21.44 2.94
CA THR A 210 -2.16 -20.46 3.97
C THR A 210 -0.70 -20.56 4.40
N ILE A 211 -0.14 -21.76 4.57
CA ILE A 211 1.29 -21.95 4.89
C ILE A 211 2.16 -21.46 3.72
N ALA A 212 1.87 -21.87 2.48
CA ALA A 212 2.68 -21.51 1.32
C ALA A 212 2.73 -20.00 1.06
N LEU A 213 1.66 -19.28 1.41
CA LEU A 213 1.52 -17.83 1.23
C LEU A 213 1.96 -17.02 2.44
N MET A 214 2.00 -17.66 3.63
CA MET A 214 2.58 -17.11 4.85
C MET A 214 4.04 -17.53 5.04
N LEU A 215 4.66 -18.22 4.08
CA LEU A 215 6.10 -18.48 4.11
C LEU A 215 6.80 -17.13 3.99
N PRO A 216 7.40 -16.60 5.08
CA PRO A 216 8.13 -15.36 4.99
C PRO A 216 9.25 -15.57 3.97
N HIS A 217 9.38 -14.64 3.02
CA HIS A 217 10.59 -14.59 2.21
C HIS A 217 11.77 -14.59 3.17
N ARG A 218 12.78 -15.43 2.90
CA ARG A 218 13.98 -15.44 3.73
C ARG A 218 14.52 -14.02 3.74
N PRO A 219 14.60 -13.37 4.91
CA PRO A 219 14.94 -11.96 4.96
C PRO A 219 16.35 -11.77 4.41
N LEU A 220 16.53 -10.74 3.59
CA LEU A 220 17.84 -10.41 3.05
C LEU A 220 18.81 -10.08 4.20
N ILE A 221 18.28 -9.49 5.28
CA ILE A 221 18.99 -9.16 6.52
C ILE A 221 18.12 -9.56 7.71
N ALA A 222 18.65 -10.38 8.62
CA ALA A 222 17.92 -10.71 9.85
C ALA A 222 17.70 -9.46 10.72
N GLU A 223 16.57 -9.37 11.42
CA GLU A 223 16.21 -8.19 12.23
C GLU A 223 17.33 -7.77 13.19
N ARG A 224 17.92 -8.72 13.92
CA ARG A 224 19.03 -8.47 14.86
C ARG A 224 20.31 -7.94 14.21
N ASP A 225 20.48 -8.19 12.91
CA ASP A 225 21.65 -7.81 12.12
C ASP A 225 21.35 -6.59 11.23
N PHE A 226 20.14 -6.02 11.32
CA PHE A 226 19.74 -4.86 10.53
C PHE A 226 20.57 -3.63 10.96
N PRO A 227 21.15 -2.87 10.01
CA PRO A 227 21.93 -1.68 10.35
C PRO A 227 21.09 -0.65 11.10
N VAL A 228 21.73 0.14 11.98
CA VAL A 228 21.06 1.28 12.60
C VAL A 228 20.89 2.37 11.54
N VAL A 229 19.66 2.54 11.05
CA VAL A 229 19.31 3.54 10.04
C VAL A 229 18.59 4.72 10.71
N ASP A 230 19.07 5.93 10.45
CA ASP A 230 18.37 7.17 10.79
C ASP A 230 18.09 7.95 9.49
N GLY A 231 17.38 9.07 9.56
CA GLY A 231 17.10 9.85 8.37
C GLY A 231 16.17 11.01 8.61
N ALA A 232 15.86 11.71 7.53
CA ALA A 232 14.91 12.81 7.53
C ALA A 232 13.47 12.27 7.60
N THR A 233 12.57 13.03 8.24
CA THR A 233 11.14 12.72 8.29
C THR A 233 10.48 12.48 6.94
N ALA A 234 10.96 13.14 5.87
CA ALA A 234 10.48 12.91 4.50
C ALA A 234 10.79 11.50 3.98
N ALA A 235 11.81 10.82 4.51
CA ALA A 235 12.23 9.48 4.08
C ALA A 235 11.55 8.35 4.89
N ILE A 236 10.66 8.68 5.84
CA ILE A 236 9.99 7.69 6.70
C ILE A 236 9.23 6.63 5.89
N PRO A 237 8.35 6.98 4.92
CA PRO A 237 7.59 5.95 4.18
C PRO A 237 8.49 4.98 3.43
N PHE A 238 9.53 5.51 2.76
CA PHE A 238 10.55 4.70 2.11
C PHE A 238 11.28 3.79 3.10
N ALA A 239 11.68 4.31 4.26
CA ALA A 239 12.41 3.54 5.26
C ALA A 239 11.56 2.43 5.90
N GLN A 240 10.26 2.66 6.08
CA GLN A 240 9.31 1.63 6.55
C GLN A 240 9.20 0.48 5.55
N ASP A 241 9.01 0.79 4.26
CA ASP A 241 8.96 -0.23 3.22
C ASP A 241 10.32 -0.94 3.06
N MET A 242 11.44 -0.22 3.14
CA MET A 242 12.77 -0.81 3.12
C MET A 242 12.98 -1.79 4.28
N LEU A 243 12.60 -1.42 5.51
CA LEU A 243 12.73 -2.29 6.67
C LEU A 243 11.87 -3.55 6.51
N HIS A 244 10.62 -3.39 6.05
CA HIS A 244 9.71 -4.50 5.75
C HIS A 244 10.31 -5.47 4.72
N GLU A 245 10.79 -4.97 3.59
CA GLU A 245 11.30 -5.78 2.49
C GLU A 245 12.61 -6.50 2.84
N LEU A 246 13.50 -5.84 3.59
CA LEU A 246 14.81 -6.40 3.93
C LEU A 246 14.75 -7.43 5.07
N THR A 247 13.82 -7.25 6.02
CA THR A 247 13.75 -8.07 7.24
C THR A 247 12.57 -9.03 7.29
N GLY A 248 11.59 -8.87 6.38
CA GLY A 248 10.33 -9.61 6.43
C GLY A 248 9.39 -9.17 7.56
N MET A 249 9.77 -8.17 8.36
CA MET A 249 8.94 -7.58 9.42
C MET A 249 7.67 -6.96 8.83
N SER A 250 6.51 -7.13 9.45
CA SER A 250 5.28 -6.47 8.97
C SER A 250 5.42 -4.95 8.86
N LYS A 251 4.72 -4.31 7.91
CA LYS A 251 4.76 -2.85 7.73
C LYS A 251 4.32 -2.09 8.99
N ALA A 252 3.34 -2.63 9.72
CA ALA A 252 2.86 -2.04 10.95
C ALA A 252 3.94 -2.02 12.04
N ARG A 253 4.64 -3.15 12.21
CA ARG A 253 5.77 -3.23 13.15
C ARG A 253 6.95 -2.38 12.67
N ALA A 254 7.25 -2.37 11.37
CA ALA A 254 8.28 -1.51 10.80
C ALA A 254 8.00 -0.03 11.08
N ALA A 255 6.74 0.41 10.94
CA ALA A 255 6.33 1.77 11.30
C ALA A 255 6.49 2.09 12.79
N TYR A 256 6.24 1.11 13.66
CA TYR A 256 6.41 1.25 15.11
C TYR A 256 7.87 1.18 15.56
N GLU A 257 8.72 0.40 14.91
CA GLU A 257 10.14 0.23 15.27
C GLU A 257 11.06 1.27 14.64
N LEU A 258 10.68 1.85 13.50
CA LEU A 258 11.50 2.85 12.82
C LEU A 258 11.70 4.07 13.73
N ARG A 259 12.96 4.50 13.88
CA ARG A 259 13.36 5.68 14.64
C ARG A 259 14.10 6.63 13.72
N PHE A 260 13.38 7.58 13.15
CA PHE A 260 13.94 8.63 12.29
C PHE A 260 13.85 9.97 12.99
N ASN A 261 14.80 10.87 12.70
CA ASN A 261 14.87 12.21 13.26
C ASN A 261 14.73 13.30 12.18
N THR A 262 15.16 14.52 12.49
CA THR A 262 15.34 15.58 11.48
C THR A 262 16.62 15.33 10.68
N THR A 263 16.73 15.93 9.49
CA THR A 263 17.96 15.88 8.67
C THR A 263 19.20 16.20 9.49
N HIS A 264 19.15 17.28 10.28
CA HIS A 264 20.25 17.68 11.14
C HIS A 264 20.65 16.64 12.16
N GLN A 265 19.67 16.16 12.93
CA GLN A 265 19.93 15.17 13.97
C GLN A 265 20.44 13.85 13.37
N ALA A 266 19.98 13.47 12.17
CA ALA A 266 20.50 12.30 11.47
C ALA A 266 21.98 12.48 11.09
N TYR A 267 22.41 13.64 10.58
CA TYR A 267 23.83 13.93 10.35
C TYR A 267 24.65 13.88 11.65
N VAL A 268 24.16 14.50 12.73
CA VAL A 268 24.79 14.42 14.05
C VAL A 268 24.93 12.96 14.50
N ASN A 269 23.87 12.15 14.37
CA ASN A 269 23.89 10.73 14.75
C ASN A 269 24.85 9.90 13.88
N LEU A 270 24.98 10.22 12.59
CA LEU A 270 25.98 9.58 11.72
C LEU A 270 27.40 9.94 12.16
N ILE A 271 27.67 11.21 12.46
CA ILE A 271 28.99 11.71 12.87
C ILE A 271 29.38 11.13 14.23
N ASP A 272 28.45 11.12 15.19
CA ASP A 272 28.61 10.54 16.53
C ASP A 272 28.63 8.99 16.55
N LYS A 273 28.54 8.34 15.38
CA LYS A 273 28.51 6.87 15.22
C LYS A 273 27.32 6.18 15.91
N LYS A 274 26.22 6.91 16.11
CA LYS A 274 24.93 6.39 16.62
C LYS A 274 24.09 5.73 15.53
N ALA A 275 24.31 6.10 14.27
CA ALA A 275 23.71 5.47 13.09
C ALA A 275 24.78 4.87 12.18
N ASP A 276 24.51 3.75 11.52
CA ASP A 276 25.40 3.14 10.53
C ASP A 276 25.33 3.86 9.17
N LEU A 277 24.12 4.29 8.81
CA LEU A 277 23.82 5.04 7.59
C LEU A 277 22.59 5.93 7.82
N ILE A 278 22.46 6.96 7.00
CA ILE A 278 21.30 7.87 7.06
C ILE A 278 20.65 8.12 5.71
N LEU A 279 19.33 8.32 5.71
CA LEU A 279 18.52 8.64 4.53
C LEU A 279 18.07 10.10 4.57
N VAL A 280 18.75 10.97 3.84
CA VAL A 280 18.64 12.42 4.02
C VAL A 280 18.78 13.19 2.71
N ALA A 281 18.37 14.46 2.73
CA ALA A 281 18.83 15.44 1.76
C ALA A 281 20.33 15.78 1.99
N GLY A 282 20.94 16.54 1.09
CA GLY A 282 22.34 16.98 1.23
C GLY A 282 22.59 17.80 2.51
N PRO A 283 23.84 17.83 3.02
CA PRO A 283 24.16 18.41 4.32
C PRO A 283 24.20 19.94 4.30
N SER A 284 23.91 20.55 5.45
CA SER A 284 24.13 21.97 5.74
C SER A 284 25.63 22.27 5.91
N ASP A 285 26.01 23.55 5.90
CA ASP A 285 27.41 23.92 6.16
C ASP A 285 27.83 23.64 7.60
N ALA A 286 26.91 23.77 8.55
CA ALA A 286 27.15 23.39 9.95
C ALA A 286 27.45 21.89 10.07
N GLU A 287 26.72 21.04 9.35
CA GLU A 287 26.94 19.58 9.34
C GLU A 287 28.27 19.20 8.67
N LEU A 288 28.64 19.87 7.57
CA LEU A 288 29.94 19.68 6.93
C LEU A 288 31.09 20.12 7.85
N GLN A 289 30.94 21.24 8.54
CA GLN A 289 31.92 21.74 9.51
C GLN A 289 32.04 20.81 10.72
N LEU A 290 30.92 20.30 11.24
CA LEU A 290 30.90 19.33 12.33
C LEU A 290 31.60 18.03 11.94
N ALA A 291 31.30 17.49 10.75
CA ALA A 291 31.97 16.29 10.26
C ALA A 291 33.49 16.52 10.14
N LYS A 292 33.91 17.67 9.59
CA LYS A 292 35.32 18.04 9.46
C LYS A 292 36.01 18.20 10.83
N SER A 293 35.36 18.84 11.80
CA SER A 293 35.93 19.06 13.14
C SER A 293 36.11 17.75 13.92
N GLN A 294 35.27 16.75 13.65
CA GLN A 294 35.40 15.40 14.21
C GLN A 294 36.22 14.44 13.34
N GLY A 295 36.78 14.90 12.22
CA GLY A 295 37.58 14.05 11.32
C GLY A 295 36.78 12.95 10.61
N VAL A 296 35.47 13.13 10.46
CA VAL A 296 34.56 12.18 9.79
C VAL A 296 34.41 12.58 8.34
N ASN A 297 34.84 11.70 7.43
CA ASN A 297 34.55 11.83 6.00
C ASN A 297 33.23 11.12 5.69
N MET A 298 32.33 11.78 4.95
CA MET A 298 31.03 11.23 4.59
C MET A 298 30.97 10.91 3.09
N LYS A 299 30.42 9.75 2.74
CA LYS A 299 30.10 9.37 1.36
C LYS A 299 28.61 9.51 1.14
N LEU A 300 28.22 10.44 0.27
CA LEU A 300 26.85 10.66 -0.16
C LEU A 300 26.61 9.86 -1.44
N THR A 301 25.65 8.93 -1.42
CA THR A 301 25.26 8.16 -2.61
C THR A 301 23.81 8.48 -2.95
N PRO A 302 23.52 9.10 -4.11
CA PRO A 302 22.15 9.42 -4.49
C PRO A 302 21.37 8.13 -4.77
N ILE A 303 20.17 8.02 -4.22
CA ILE A 303 19.29 6.85 -4.38
C ILE A 303 17.95 7.23 -5.02
N GLY A 304 17.46 8.43 -4.77
CA GLY A 304 16.20 8.92 -5.30
C GLY A 304 16.22 10.41 -5.57
N ARG A 305 15.16 10.89 -6.21
CA ARG A 305 14.94 12.30 -6.50
C ARG A 305 13.53 12.70 -6.08
N ASP A 306 13.39 13.95 -5.70
CA ASP A 306 12.12 14.62 -5.42
C ASP A 306 12.15 16.01 -6.08
N ALA A 307 11.06 16.77 -5.99
CA ALA A 307 11.08 18.21 -6.26
C ALA A 307 10.98 19.00 -4.97
N PHE A 308 11.70 20.11 -4.91
CA PHE A 308 11.51 21.14 -3.92
C PHE A 308 10.53 22.17 -4.47
N ILE A 309 9.34 22.21 -3.91
CA ILE A 309 8.19 22.93 -4.46
C ILE A 309 7.83 24.14 -3.62
N PHE A 310 7.15 25.09 -4.27
CA PHE A 310 6.53 26.24 -3.63
C PHE A 310 5.02 26.06 -3.64
N LEU A 311 4.39 26.38 -2.52
CA LEU A 311 2.95 26.24 -2.33
C LEU A 311 2.33 27.54 -1.83
N VAL A 312 1.12 27.77 -2.31
CA VAL A 312 0.23 28.88 -1.93
C VAL A 312 -1.16 28.31 -1.67
N HIS A 313 -2.04 29.10 -1.07
CA HIS A 313 -3.44 28.74 -0.99
C HIS A 313 -4.08 28.66 -2.39
N ASP A 314 -5.07 27.78 -2.59
CA ASP A 314 -5.69 27.51 -3.90
C ASP A 314 -6.31 28.78 -4.52
N ASP A 315 -6.91 29.64 -3.68
CA ASP A 315 -7.50 30.94 -4.07
C ASP A 315 -6.48 32.05 -4.42
N ASN A 316 -5.18 31.83 -4.24
CA ASN A 316 -4.16 32.78 -4.68
C ASN A 316 -4.09 32.75 -6.23
N PRO A 317 -4.28 33.85 -6.97
CA PRO A 317 -4.35 33.79 -8.43
C PRO A 317 -3.02 33.48 -9.12
N VAL A 318 -1.89 33.51 -8.41
CA VAL A 318 -0.58 33.19 -8.99
C VAL A 318 -0.46 31.68 -9.17
N HIS A 319 -0.09 31.25 -10.38
CA HIS A 319 0.11 29.85 -10.75
C HIS A 319 1.56 29.50 -11.07
N THR A 320 2.39 30.51 -11.34
CA THR A 320 3.78 30.32 -11.75
C THR A 320 4.64 31.46 -11.22
N LEU A 321 5.86 31.14 -10.83
CA LEU A 321 6.90 32.12 -10.51
C LEU A 321 8.19 31.71 -11.22
N SER A 322 8.96 32.68 -11.68
CA SER A 322 10.33 32.39 -12.11
C SER A 322 11.22 32.10 -10.91
N SER A 323 12.28 31.32 -11.10
CA SER A 323 13.33 31.09 -10.10
C SER A 323 13.90 32.41 -9.56
N LYS A 324 13.99 33.44 -10.43
CA LYS A 324 14.43 34.79 -10.05
C LYS A 324 13.43 35.50 -9.14
N GLN A 325 12.13 35.38 -9.40
CA GLN A 325 11.10 35.97 -8.53
C GLN A 325 11.09 35.31 -7.16
N ILE A 326 11.21 33.98 -7.09
CA ILE A 326 11.33 33.26 -5.82
C ILE A 326 12.49 33.81 -4.99
N ARG A 327 13.69 33.92 -5.57
CA ARG A 327 14.86 34.48 -4.87
C ARG A 327 14.57 35.89 -4.37
N ARG A 328 14.05 36.77 -5.22
CA ARG A 328 13.73 38.15 -4.86
C ARG A 328 12.67 38.27 -3.75
N ILE A 329 11.69 37.37 -3.69
CA ILE A 329 10.72 37.31 -2.60
C ILE A 329 11.44 36.97 -1.28
N TYR A 330 12.29 35.94 -1.30
CA TYR A 330 13.00 35.50 -0.10
C TYR A 330 14.22 36.36 0.28
N GLU A 331 14.74 37.19 -0.63
CA GLU A 331 15.66 38.32 -0.36
C GLU A 331 14.93 39.52 0.26
N GLY A 332 13.59 39.58 0.17
CA GLY A 332 12.78 40.71 0.60
C GLY A 332 12.67 41.86 -0.41
N SER A 333 13.25 41.72 -1.61
CA SER A 333 13.18 42.75 -2.66
C SER A 333 11.86 42.76 -3.45
N ILE A 334 11.09 41.67 -3.38
CA ILE A 334 9.67 41.61 -3.77
C ILE A 334 8.88 41.29 -2.52
N HIS A 335 7.86 42.08 -2.22
CA HIS A 335 7.08 41.95 -0.98
C HIS A 335 5.58 42.05 -1.20
N ASN A 336 5.11 42.27 -2.43
CA ASN A 336 3.70 42.31 -2.78
C ASN A 336 3.38 41.40 -3.99
N TRP A 337 2.26 40.69 -3.92
CA TRP A 337 1.82 39.78 -4.97
C TRP A 337 1.55 40.48 -6.31
N SER A 338 1.16 41.76 -6.31
CA SER A 338 0.95 42.55 -7.53
C SER A 338 2.22 42.69 -8.39
N GLU A 339 3.40 42.62 -7.78
CA GLU A 339 4.70 42.67 -8.49
C GLU A 339 4.97 41.40 -9.32
N VAL A 340 4.22 40.33 -9.07
CA VAL A 340 4.36 39.02 -9.72
C VAL A 340 3.03 38.53 -10.33
N GLY A 341 2.09 39.45 -10.57
CA GLY A 341 0.83 39.16 -11.27
C GLY A 341 -0.31 38.67 -10.38
N GLY A 342 -0.20 38.81 -9.06
CA GLY A 342 -1.26 38.52 -8.11
C GLY A 342 -2.09 39.74 -7.68
N LYS A 343 -2.85 39.59 -6.59
CA LYS A 343 -3.63 40.67 -5.98
C LYS A 343 -2.68 41.70 -5.34
N ASP A 344 -3.15 42.93 -5.15
CA ASP A 344 -2.43 43.94 -4.36
C ASP A 344 -2.50 43.61 -2.87
N GLN A 345 -1.63 42.69 -2.44
CA GLN A 345 -1.55 42.16 -1.10
C GLN A 345 -0.10 41.83 -0.75
N PRO A 346 0.32 42.04 0.51
CA PRO A 346 1.67 41.71 0.94
C PRO A 346 1.92 40.20 0.86
N ILE A 347 3.16 39.79 0.56
CA ILE A 347 3.56 38.38 0.55
C ILE A 347 3.96 37.97 1.96
N VAL A 348 3.35 36.90 2.46
CA VAL A 348 3.73 36.28 3.73
C VAL A 348 4.57 35.04 3.42
N ALA A 349 5.86 35.26 3.17
CA ALA A 349 6.81 34.21 2.89
C ALA A 349 7.27 33.53 4.18
N TYR A 350 6.83 32.30 4.40
CA TYR A 350 7.27 31.47 5.52
C TYR A 350 8.63 30.84 5.25
N GLN A 351 9.40 30.67 6.32
CA GLN A 351 10.66 29.94 6.32
C GLN A 351 10.63 28.79 7.33
N ARG A 352 11.63 27.92 7.25
CA ARG A 352 11.82 26.78 8.15
C ARG A 352 12.98 27.07 9.10
N GLU A 353 12.99 26.38 10.24
CA GLU A 353 14.10 26.45 11.17
C GLU A 353 15.44 26.11 10.49
N GLU A 354 16.49 26.79 10.93
CA GLU A 354 17.86 26.58 10.49
C GLU A 354 18.24 25.10 10.64
N ASN A 355 19.08 24.60 9.72
CA ASN A 355 19.48 23.19 9.64
C ASN A 355 18.35 22.18 9.37
N SER A 356 17.09 22.60 9.21
CA SER A 356 16.09 21.70 8.64
C SER A 356 16.46 21.36 7.19
N GLY A 357 16.16 20.14 6.74
CA GLY A 357 16.54 19.69 5.39
C GLY A 357 15.96 20.56 4.27
N SER A 358 14.71 21.03 4.42
CA SER A 358 14.08 21.96 3.48
C SER A 358 14.67 23.37 3.54
N GLN A 359 15.07 23.86 4.72
CA GLN A 359 15.74 25.17 4.84
C GLN A 359 17.12 25.12 4.19
N THR A 360 17.88 24.07 4.49
CA THR A 360 19.19 23.81 3.89
C THR A 360 19.09 23.76 2.38
N TYR A 361 18.07 23.09 1.84
CA TYR A 361 17.82 23.04 0.41
C TYR A 361 17.46 24.43 -0.16
N MET A 362 16.56 25.17 0.50
CA MET A 362 16.19 26.53 0.12
C MET A 362 17.43 27.44 0.02
N GLN A 363 18.27 27.44 1.04
CA GLN A 363 19.49 28.24 1.09
C GLN A 363 20.49 27.81 0.01
N LYS A 364 20.84 26.52 -0.05
CA LYS A 364 21.95 26.05 -0.92
C LYS A 364 21.58 25.91 -2.40
N LYS A 365 20.32 25.60 -2.70
CA LYS A 365 19.89 25.22 -4.07
C LYS A 365 18.98 26.25 -4.71
N VAL A 366 18.09 26.87 -3.93
CA VAL A 366 17.21 27.91 -4.47
C VAL A 366 17.92 29.26 -4.43
N MET A 367 18.36 29.70 -3.24
CA MET A 367 19.06 30.97 -3.07
C MET A 367 20.47 30.91 -3.64
N ALA A 368 21.15 29.75 -3.52
CA ALA A 368 22.52 29.57 -3.99
C ALA A 368 23.46 30.63 -3.39
N ASP A 369 23.99 31.54 -4.21
CA ASP A 369 24.90 32.60 -3.75
C ASP A 369 24.17 33.88 -3.28
N HIS A 370 22.84 33.87 -3.28
CA HIS A 370 22.01 35.00 -2.82
C HIS A 370 21.73 34.93 -1.32
N GLU A 371 21.81 36.07 -0.64
CA GLU A 371 21.51 36.18 0.78
C GLU A 371 19.99 36.10 1.01
N MET A 372 19.58 35.23 1.92
CA MET A 372 18.17 35.07 2.28
C MET A 372 17.83 36.04 3.42
N ALA A 373 16.72 36.77 3.31
CA ALA A 373 16.29 37.68 4.35
C ALA A 373 15.92 36.93 5.63
N GLU A 374 16.27 37.49 6.78
CA GLU A 374 15.85 36.97 8.08
C GLU A 374 14.33 37.11 8.25
N PRO A 375 13.58 36.01 8.47
CA PRO A 375 12.14 36.08 8.66
C PRO A 375 11.81 36.61 10.06
N PRO A 376 10.68 37.33 10.25
CA PRO A 376 10.08 37.49 11.57
C PRO A 376 9.88 36.12 12.24
N ARG A 377 10.03 36.05 13.56
CA ARG A 377 9.96 34.78 14.31
C ARG A 377 8.64 34.03 14.05
N GLU A 378 7.54 34.76 13.92
CA GLU A 378 6.20 34.23 13.67
C GLU A 378 6.06 33.55 12.30
N ARG A 379 7.02 33.78 11.40
CA ARG A 379 7.08 33.19 10.06
C ARG A 379 8.08 32.04 9.95
N THR A 380 8.61 31.57 11.07
CA THR A 380 9.51 30.42 11.13
C THR A 380 8.76 29.19 11.62
N ILE A 381 8.76 28.12 10.81
CA ILE A 381 8.01 26.89 11.09
C ILE A 381 8.99 25.75 11.43
N GLY A 382 8.77 25.08 12.55
CA GLY A 382 9.65 23.97 13.00
C GLY A 382 9.51 22.67 12.20
N ILE A 383 8.30 22.32 11.74
CA ILE A 383 8.04 21.03 11.06
C ILE A 383 7.45 21.22 9.65
N MET A 384 7.74 20.28 8.72
CA MET A 384 7.26 20.38 7.33
C MET A 384 5.73 20.42 7.23
N GLY A 385 5.02 19.59 7.99
CA GLY A 385 3.55 19.60 8.01
C GLY A 385 2.99 20.94 8.51
N GLY A 386 3.68 21.59 9.44
CA GLY A 386 3.34 22.91 9.94
C GLY A 386 3.43 23.99 8.85
N MET A 387 4.33 23.86 7.89
CA MET A 387 4.45 24.80 6.77
C MET A 387 3.24 24.69 5.84
N ILE A 388 2.81 23.47 5.53
CA ILE A 388 1.65 23.23 4.68
C ILE A 388 0.39 23.75 5.38
N ASN A 389 0.21 23.44 6.66
CA ASN A 389 -0.90 23.96 7.45
C ASN A 389 -0.86 25.49 7.56
N ALA A 390 0.32 26.08 7.78
CA ALA A 390 0.47 27.52 7.87
C ALA A 390 0.07 28.24 6.58
N VAL A 391 0.28 27.64 5.40
CA VAL A 391 -0.19 28.19 4.11
C VAL A 391 -1.68 27.92 3.90
N ALA A 392 -2.14 26.70 4.21
CA ALA A 392 -3.54 26.29 4.05
C ALA A 392 -4.50 27.10 4.93
N ASP A 393 -4.11 27.34 6.19
CA ASP A 393 -4.96 27.93 7.21
C ASP A 393 -4.75 29.46 7.33
N TYR A 394 -3.93 30.07 6.46
CA TYR A 394 -3.56 31.48 6.56
C TYR A 394 -4.69 32.45 6.16
N ASN A 395 -5.44 32.92 7.16
CA ASN A 395 -6.38 34.05 7.11
C ASN A 395 -7.33 34.08 5.88
N LYS A 396 -8.11 35.15 5.73
CA LYS A 396 -9.01 35.34 4.57
C LYS A 396 -8.30 35.82 3.30
N ASP A 397 -7.06 36.30 3.43
CA ASP A 397 -6.38 37.00 2.34
C ASP A 397 -5.55 36.05 1.45
N HIS A 398 -5.29 34.81 1.89
CA HIS A 398 -4.70 33.75 1.06
C HIS A 398 -3.35 34.15 0.40
N ASN A 399 -2.60 35.03 1.05
CA ASN A 399 -1.38 35.67 0.56
C ASN A 399 -0.09 35.05 1.12
N ALA A 400 -0.18 33.87 1.74
CA ALA A 400 0.97 33.10 2.22
C ALA A 400 1.70 32.38 1.08
N LEU A 401 3.03 32.27 1.24
CA LEU A 401 3.92 31.47 0.42
C LEU A 401 4.75 30.57 1.33
N GLY A 402 4.81 29.28 1.00
CA GLY A 402 5.66 28.31 1.67
C GLY A 402 6.35 27.38 0.68
N TYR A 403 7.18 26.48 1.20
CA TYR A 403 7.86 25.45 0.42
C TYR A 403 7.93 24.12 1.14
N SER A 404 8.04 23.05 0.38
CA SER A 404 8.18 21.68 0.89
C SER A 404 8.82 20.78 -0.18
N PHE A 405 8.95 19.50 0.13
CA PHE A 405 9.26 18.49 -0.87
C PHE A 405 7.96 17.94 -1.47
N TYR A 406 7.95 17.69 -2.79
CA TYR A 406 6.75 17.35 -3.54
C TYR A 406 6.07 16.11 -3.00
N TYR A 407 6.80 15.02 -2.74
CA TYR A 407 6.17 13.81 -2.20
C TYR A 407 5.53 14.05 -0.83
N PHE A 408 6.23 14.76 0.06
CA PHE A 408 5.72 15.07 1.39
C PHE A 408 4.42 15.88 1.31
N ALA A 409 4.36 16.92 0.47
CA ALA A 409 3.19 17.77 0.33
C ALA A 409 2.05 17.15 -0.48
N ASN A 410 2.36 16.33 -1.49
CA ASN A 410 1.36 15.78 -2.40
C ASN A 410 0.76 14.44 -1.92
N VAL A 411 1.50 13.70 -1.10
CA VAL A 411 1.12 12.34 -0.66
C VAL A 411 1.02 12.25 0.85
N MET A 412 2.08 12.58 1.60
CA MET A 412 2.09 12.37 3.06
C MET A 412 1.21 13.35 3.82
N HIS A 413 1.21 14.62 3.43
CA HIS A 413 0.50 15.73 4.08
C HIS A 413 -0.32 16.53 3.06
N LYS A 414 -1.08 15.81 2.24
CA LYS A 414 -1.94 16.43 1.23
C LYS A 414 -3.04 17.28 1.89
N ARG A 415 -3.12 18.54 1.49
CA ARG A 415 -4.20 19.49 1.82
C ARG A 415 -4.86 19.94 0.52
N GLN A 416 -6.18 20.05 0.52
CA GLN A 416 -6.93 20.47 -0.68
C GLN A 416 -6.89 21.99 -0.88
N GLU A 417 -6.63 22.72 0.19
CA GLU A 417 -6.60 24.18 0.26
C GLU A 417 -5.30 24.78 -0.29
N VAL A 418 -4.33 23.93 -0.64
CA VAL A 418 -3.04 24.38 -1.19
C VAL A 418 -2.85 23.87 -2.61
N LYS A 419 -2.22 24.71 -3.43
CA LYS A 419 -1.74 24.33 -4.75
C LYS A 419 -0.25 24.59 -4.88
N PHE A 420 0.36 23.89 -5.82
CA PHE A 420 1.79 24.02 -6.11
C PHE A 420 2.03 24.95 -7.29
N LEU A 421 2.99 25.85 -7.14
CA LEU A 421 3.39 26.77 -8.19
C LEU A 421 4.29 26.06 -9.20
N SER A 422 4.04 26.34 -10.49
CA SER A 422 5.03 26.08 -11.53
C SER A 422 6.22 26.99 -11.35
N ILE A 423 7.42 26.49 -11.64
CA ILE A 423 8.65 27.29 -11.59
C ILE A 423 9.25 27.36 -12.98
N ASP A 424 9.53 28.58 -13.44
CA ASP A 424 9.97 28.86 -14.81
C ASP A 424 9.03 28.25 -15.87
N GLY A 425 7.72 28.22 -15.56
CA GLY A 425 6.69 27.63 -16.42
C GLY A 425 6.55 26.11 -16.35
N VAL A 426 7.37 25.42 -15.56
CA VAL A 426 7.35 23.96 -15.42
C VAL A 426 6.63 23.54 -14.15
N ALA A 427 5.60 22.70 -14.29
CA ALA A 427 4.82 22.19 -13.15
C ALA A 427 5.59 21.11 -12.36
N PRO A 428 5.45 21.05 -11.02
CA PRO A 428 6.03 19.97 -10.22
C PRO A 428 5.14 18.72 -10.32
N ASN A 429 5.45 17.84 -11.26
CA ASN A 429 4.78 16.56 -11.43
C ASN A 429 5.80 15.43 -11.62
N LYS A 430 5.37 14.18 -11.48
CA LYS A 430 6.27 13.01 -11.57
C LYS A 430 7.10 12.98 -12.86
N GLU A 431 6.53 13.41 -13.98
CA GLU A 431 7.20 13.40 -15.28
C GLU A 431 8.30 14.46 -15.37
N ASN A 432 8.01 15.69 -14.94
CA ASN A 432 8.98 16.79 -14.92
C ASN A 432 10.09 16.57 -13.88
N ILE A 433 9.78 15.89 -12.77
CA ILE A 433 10.77 15.48 -11.76
C ILE A 433 11.69 14.41 -12.35
N ARG A 434 11.13 13.40 -13.01
CA ARG A 434 11.89 12.29 -13.62
C ARG A 434 12.80 12.77 -14.74
N SER A 435 12.27 13.62 -15.62
CA SER A 435 13.03 14.22 -16.72
C SER A 435 13.97 15.37 -16.31
N GLN A 436 13.95 15.77 -15.03
CA GLN A 436 14.71 16.92 -14.49
C GLN A 436 14.39 18.26 -15.15
N GLN A 437 13.21 18.38 -15.79
CA GLN A 437 12.76 19.65 -16.35
C GLN A 437 12.33 20.63 -15.26
N TYR A 438 11.87 20.13 -14.10
CA TYR A 438 11.54 21.00 -12.98
C TYR A 438 12.82 21.62 -12.37
N PRO A 439 12.92 22.97 -12.21
CA PRO A 439 14.18 23.63 -11.87
C PRO A 439 14.81 23.21 -10.54
N PHE A 440 13.98 22.88 -9.54
CA PHE A 440 14.45 22.56 -8.20
C PHE A 440 14.24 21.07 -7.88
N THR A 441 15.07 20.21 -8.49
CA THR A 441 15.08 18.78 -8.18
C THR A 441 16.02 18.45 -7.03
N ALA A 442 15.47 17.86 -5.97
CA ALA A 442 16.21 17.44 -4.80
C ALA A 442 16.65 15.98 -4.92
N GLN A 443 17.81 15.66 -4.36
CA GLN A 443 18.29 14.27 -4.26
C GLN A 443 18.06 13.75 -2.84
N LEU A 444 17.55 12.52 -2.76
CA LEU A 444 17.60 11.69 -1.57
C LEU A 444 18.90 10.89 -1.62
N PHE A 445 19.71 11.01 -0.57
CA PHE A 445 20.96 10.31 -0.41
C PHE A 445 20.85 9.22 0.64
N VAL A 446 21.54 8.11 0.41
CA VAL A 446 22.10 7.31 1.50
C VAL A 446 23.49 7.85 1.83
N VAL A 447 23.72 8.21 3.09
CA VAL A 447 25.00 8.75 3.56
C VAL A 447 25.63 7.78 4.54
N THR A 448 26.91 7.50 4.34
CA THR A 448 27.73 6.59 5.16
C THR A 448 29.04 7.25 5.54
N ARG A 449 29.69 6.79 6.61
CA ARG A 449 31.07 7.18 6.93
C ARG A 449 32.05 6.50 5.98
N GLN A 450 32.96 7.26 5.40
CA GLN A 450 33.99 6.77 4.48
C GLN A 450 35.25 6.35 5.26
N GLY A 451 35.91 5.29 4.80
CA GLY A 451 37.15 4.79 5.41
C GLY A 451 36.93 3.84 6.60
N GLU A 452 35.69 3.69 7.06
CA GLU A 452 35.32 2.67 8.06
C GLU A 452 34.89 1.37 7.36
N ARG A 453 35.23 0.22 7.97
CA ARG A 453 34.78 -1.08 7.47
C ARG A 453 33.28 -1.25 7.75
N SER A 454 32.46 -1.11 6.72
CA SER A 454 31.02 -1.35 6.82
C SER A 454 30.72 -2.82 7.15
N SER A 455 29.73 -3.05 8.02
CA SER A 455 29.26 -4.41 8.33
C SER A 455 28.71 -5.11 7.07
N PRO A 456 28.71 -6.46 7.02
CA PRO A 456 28.11 -7.19 5.90
C PRO A 456 26.63 -6.85 5.66
N SER A 457 25.90 -6.47 6.71
CA SER A 457 24.50 -6.03 6.59
C SER A 457 24.38 -4.65 5.95
N VAL A 458 25.25 -3.69 6.30
CA VAL A 458 25.29 -2.38 5.63
C VAL A 458 25.60 -2.55 4.15
N GLN A 459 26.57 -3.41 3.80
CA GLN A 459 26.92 -3.67 2.39
C GLN A 459 25.75 -4.29 1.61
N ARG A 460 25.06 -5.27 2.21
CA ARG A 460 23.84 -5.86 1.61
C ARG A 460 22.74 -4.83 1.41
N LEU A 461 22.51 -3.95 2.39
CA LEU A 461 21.53 -2.87 2.28
C LEU A 461 21.90 -1.91 1.14
N LEU A 462 23.16 -1.46 1.07
CA LEU A 462 23.62 -0.56 0.01
C LEU A 462 23.53 -1.20 -1.39
N GLN A 463 23.81 -2.49 -1.51
CA GLN A 463 23.63 -3.24 -2.77
C GLN A 463 22.15 -3.35 -3.13
N TRP A 464 21.29 -3.64 -2.15
CA TRP A 464 19.85 -3.74 -2.37
C TRP A 464 19.25 -2.41 -2.83
N LEU A 465 19.69 -1.28 -2.25
CA LEU A 465 19.26 0.06 -2.69
C LEU A 465 19.54 0.35 -4.17
N GLN A 466 20.53 -0.32 -4.77
CA GLN A 466 20.89 -0.20 -6.17
C GLN A 466 20.21 -1.25 -7.07
N SER A 467 19.55 -2.23 -6.48
CA SER A 467 18.83 -3.30 -7.20
C SER A 467 17.48 -2.81 -7.73
N GLU A 468 16.87 -3.58 -8.64
CA GLU A 468 15.53 -3.27 -9.15
C GLU A 468 14.46 -3.27 -8.04
N ASP A 469 14.60 -4.14 -7.04
CA ASP A 469 13.72 -4.11 -5.86
C ASP A 469 13.90 -2.83 -5.04
N GLY A 470 15.15 -2.41 -4.81
CA GLY A 470 15.44 -1.15 -4.14
C GLY A 470 14.81 0.03 -4.88
N LYS A 471 14.97 0.10 -6.20
CA LYS A 471 14.38 1.16 -7.04
C LYS A 471 12.85 1.15 -6.99
N ARG A 472 12.22 -0.03 -7.09
CA ARG A 472 10.76 -0.18 -6.96
C ARG A 472 10.27 0.35 -5.61
N ILE A 473 10.99 0.08 -4.53
CA ILE A 473 10.64 0.55 -3.19
C ILE A 473 10.90 2.05 -3.01
N ILE A 474 11.97 2.59 -3.61
CA ILE A 474 12.21 4.04 -3.66
C ILE A 474 11.04 4.76 -4.36
N GLU A 475 10.56 4.22 -5.47
CA GLU A 475 9.40 4.75 -6.21
C GLU A 475 8.10 4.67 -5.40
N LYS A 476 7.86 3.53 -4.75
CA LYS A 476 6.72 3.35 -3.85
C LYS A 476 6.77 4.31 -2.65
N GLY A 477 7.97 4.53 -2.12
CA GLY A 477 8.26 5.51 -1.08
C GLY A 477 8.19 6.96 -1.54
N GLY A 478 7.87 7.22 -2.82
CA GLY A 478 7.53 8.54 -3.32
C GLY A 478 8.57 9.25 -4.18
N PHE A 479 9.77 8.69 -4.26
CA PHE A 479 10.91 9.31 -4.90
C PHE A 479 11.09 8.77 -6.31
N VAL A 480 11.63 9.56 -7.23
CA VAL A 480 12.06 9.03 -8.53
C VAL A 480 13.41 8.34 -8.37
N PRO A 481 13.55 7.03 -8.66
CA PRO A 481 14.81 6.32 -8.51
C PRO A 481 15.91 6.91 -9.41
N VAL A 482 17.15 6.93 -8.93
CA VAL A 482 18.30 7.28 -9.76
C VAL A 482 18.76 6.03 -10.51
N TYR A 483 18.83 6.11 -11.84
CA TYR A 483 19.40 5.06 -12.69
C TYR A 483 20.89 5.34 -12.95
N PRO A 484 21.75 4.31 -12.99
CA PRO A 484 23.18 4.44 -13.33
C PRO A 484 23.44 5.08 -14.68
#